data_AF-A0A928H243-F1
#
_entry.id   AF-A0A928H243-F1
#
_cell.length_a   1.000
_cell.length_b   1.000
_cell.length_c   1.000
_cell.angle_alpha   90.00
_cell.angle_beta   90.00
_cell.angle_gamma   90.00
#
_symmetry.space_group_name_H-M   'P 1'
#
loop_
_entity.id
_entity.type
_entity.pdbx_description
1 polymer ?
#
loop_
_entity_poly.entity_id
_entity_poly.type
_entity_poly.pdbx_seq_one_letter_code
_entity_poly.pdbx_strand_id
1 'polypeptide(L)' 'MAFEEEFGSDIPDEDAEKLTTVGDAIKYIESKQGAQNA' A
#
# COMPACT_ATOMS: atom_id res chain seq x y z
N MET A 1 8.10 -8.37 -4.94
CA MET A 1 9.50 -8.10 -4.56
C MET A 1 10.16 -6.92 -5.29
N ALA A 2 10.16 -6.80 -6.63
CA ALA A 2 10.76 -5.61 -7.27
C ALA A 2 10.05 -4.28 -6.93
N PHE A 3 8.71 -4.27 -6.94
CA PHE A 3 7.91 -3.12 -6.50
C PHE A 3 7.98 -2.88 -4.98
N GLU A 4 8.12 -3.92 -4.17
CA GLU A 4 8.21 -3.77 -2.70
C GLU A 4 9.57 -3.16 -2.29
N GLU A 5 10.65 -3.54 -2.98
CA GLU A 5 12.00 -3.00 -2.75
C GLU A 5 12.13 -1.54 -3.22
N GLU A 6 11.48 -1.18 -4.33
CA GLU A 6 11.52 0.19 -4.88
C GLU A 6 10.59 1.17 -4.14
N PHE A 7 9.49 0.68 -3.56
CA PHE A 7 8.54 1.51 -2.79
C PHE A 7 8.66 1.37 -1.27
N GLY A 8 9.56 0.50 -0.77
CA GLY A 8 9.87 0.34 0.66
C GLY A 8 8.66 0.06 1.55
N SER A 9 7.58 -0.46 0.98
CA SER A 9 6.29 -0.59 1.64
C SER A 9 5.91 -2.07 1.61
N ASP A 10 6.27 -2.76 2.68
CA ASP A 10 5.79 -4.11 2.94
C ASP A 10 4.29 -4.01 3.25
N ILE A 11 3.47 -4.39 2.27
CA ILE A 11 2.02 -4.54 2.47
C ILE A 11 1.80 -5.91 3.10
N PRO A 12 1.20 -6.01 4.30
CA PRO A 12 0.85 -7.30 4.88
C PRO A 12 -0.04 -8.09 3.92
N ASP A 13 0.16 -9.40 3.81
CA ASP A 13 -0.65 -10.26 2.94
C ASP A 13 -2.15 -10.10 3.23
N GLU A 14 -2.54 -9.98 4.50
CA GLU A 14 -3.92 -9.76 4.94
C GLU A 14 -4.54 -8.45 4.43
N ASP A 15 -3.72 -7.43 4.19
CA ASP A 15 -4.16 -6.16 3.63
C ASP A 15 -4.13 -6.23 2.10
N ALA A 16 -3.12 -6.87 1.51
CA ALA A 16 -3.05 -7.13 0.07
C ALA A 16 -4.25 -7.95 -0.45
N GLU A 17 -4.69 -8.96 0.31
CA GLU A 17 -5.89 -9.76 0.00
C GLU A 17 -7.18 -8.92 -0.05
N LYS A 18 -7.24 -7.81 0.70
CA LYS A 18 -8.38 -6.88 0.71
C LYS A 18 -8.31 -5.86 -0.43
N LEU A 19 -7.15 -5.67 -1.06
CA LEU A 19 -6.96 -4.77 -2.20
C LEU A 19 -7.41 -5.43 -3.50
N THR A 20 -8.72 -5.63 -3.63
CA THR A 20 -9.31 -6.34 -4.78
C THR A 20 -9.34 -5.52 -6.07
N THR A 21 -9.25 -4.19 -5.96
CA THR A 21 -9.27 -3.28 -7.11
C THR A 21 -8.09 -2.31 -7.07
N VAL A 22 -7.72 -1.80 -8.25
CA VAL A 22 -6.69 -0.74 -8.38
C VAL A 22 -7.07 0.50 -7.55
N GLY A 23 -8.37 0.81 -7.43
CA GLY A 23 -8.85 1.91 -6.60
C GLY A 23 -8.63 1.69 -5.10
N ASP A 24 -8.74 0.45 -4.62
CA ASP A 24 -8.47 0.12 -3.21
C ASP A 24 -6.98 0.22 -2.92
N ALA A 25 -6.12 -0.21 -3.85
CA ALA A 25 -4.67 -0.07 -3.73
C ALA A 25 -4.25 1.41 -3.64
N ILE A 26 -4.83 2.27 -4.48
CA ILE A 26 -4.57 3.72 -4.45
C ILE A 26 -4.99 4.31 -3.09
N LYS A 27 -6.20 4.01 -2.61
CA LYS A 27 -6.69 4.47 -1.29
C LYS A 27 -5.81 3.99 -0.14
N TYR A 28 -5.30 2.76 -0.23
CA TYR A 28 -4.41 2.19 0.79
C TYR A 28 -3.08 2.94 0.85
N ILE A 29 -2.48 3.21 -0.31
CA ILE A 29 -1.24 3.99 -0.42
C ILE A 29 -1.47 5.42 0.10
N GLU A 30 -2.56 6.08 -0.30
CA GLU A 30 -2.91 7.44 0.17
C GLU A 30 -3.11 7.49 1.70
N SER A 31 -3.80 6.50 2.27
CA SER A 31 -4.02 6.36 3.71
C SER A 31 -2.70 6.17 4.49
N LYS A 32 -1.75 5.40 3.94
CA LYS A 32 -0.45 5.14 4.58
C LYS A 32 0.55 6.28 4.37
N GLN A 33 0.57 6.93 3.20
CA GLN A 33 1.42 8.10 2.92
C GLN A 33 0.94 9.38 3.63
N GLY A 34 -0.37 9.53 3.84
CA GLY A 34 -0.94 10.66 4.58
C GLY A 34 -0.56 10.70 6.07
N ALA A 35 -0.11 9.59 6.65
CA ALA A 35 0.28 9.50 8.05
C ALA A 35 1.78 9.79 8.33
N GLN A 36 2.62 9.93 7.29
CA GLN A 36 4.08 10.16 7.45
C GLN A 36 4.52 11.62 7.21
N ASN A 37 3.59 12.53 6.90
CA ASN A 37 3.89 13.95 6.62
C ASN A 37 3.14 14.93 7.54
N ALA A 38 3.01 14.61 8.83
CA ALA A 38 2.54 15.54 9.87
C ALA A 38 3.40 15.44 11.14
#